data_AF-A0A4Q5ABT3-F1
#
_entry.id   AF-A0A4Q5ABT3-F1
#
_cell.length_a   1.000
_cell.length_b   1.000
_cell.length_c   1.000
_cell.angle_alpha   90.00
_cell.angle_beta   90.00
_cell.angle_gamma   90.00
#
_symmetry.space_group_name_H-M   'P 1'
#
loop_
_entity.id
_entity.type
_entity.pdbx_description
1 polymer ?
#
loop_
_entity_poly.entity_id
_entity_poly.type
_entity_poly.pdbx_seq_one_letter_code
_entity_poly.pdbx_strand_id
1 'polypeptide(L)'
;MEQKFLHGQDLGFHSTLRDAEGNVLDLYTGAFDLKSSQPDIPALTADWENKIKAVPIQMGADGTYLASGEQLIASVGLNVTYDYRSIYDHCTMTRLSEERTLGAFCTATPNLIYINQNSSNWGNDVTTIHYPNTIKHGLAHAMIHRICGALQPALRVDYEALTSSYAVLYFDADRGMLNSNVQNAPWYEMTEASDTAAQLVHDGHCSISTD
;
A
#
# COMPACT_ATOMS: atom_id res chain seq x y z
N MET A 1 -12.13 27.17 17.74
CA MET A 1 -11.52 26.86 16.42
C MET A 1 -11.37 25.34 16.27
N GLU A 2 -10.75 24.67 17.26
CA GLU A 2 -10.60 23.21 17.33
C GLU A 2 -11.92 22.43 17.24
N GLN A 3 -12.98 22.82 17.97
CA GLN A 3 -14.30 22.18 17.84
C GLN A 3 -14.95 22.34 16.45
N LYS A 4 -14.69 23.45 15.73
CA LYS A 4 -15.21 23.62 14.38
C LYS A 4 -14.48 22.70 13.38
N PHE A 5 -13.17 22.52 13.58
CA PHE A 5 -12.34 21.60 12.80
C PHE A 5 -12.78 20.14 13.01
N LEU A 6 -13.01 19.74 14.26
CA LEU A 6 -13.49 18.40 14.61
C LEU A 6 -14.91 18.08 14.11
N HIS A 7 -15.68 19.10 13.74
CA HIS A 7 -17.06 18.96 13.25
C HIS A 7 -17.20 19.31 11.75
N GLY A 8 -16.10 19.49 11.02
CA GLY A 8 -16.12 19.79 9.58
C GLY A 8 -16.83 21.10 9.21
N GLN A 9 -16.94 22.04 10.15
CA GLN A 9 -17.59 23.33 9.92
C GLN A 9 -16.63 24.30 9.24
N ASP A 10 -17.18 25.21 8.43
CA ASP A 10 -16.40 26.27 7.78
C ASP A 10 -15.64 27.11 8.82
N LEU A 11 -14.33 27.18 8.62
CA LEU A 11 -13.36 27.82 9.49
C LEU A 11 -13.10 29.28 9.09
N GLY A 12 -13.70 29.74 7.98
CA GLY A 12 -13.71 31.16 7.58
C GLY A 12 -12.35 31.67 7.09
N PHE A 13 -11.46 30.80 6.61
CA PHE A 13 -10.25 31.21 5.92
C PHE A 13 -10.49 31.24 4.41
N HIS A 14 -9.99 32.31 3.77
CA HIS A 14 -9.94 32.43 2.32
C HIS A 14 -8.48 32.42 1.90
N SER A 15 -8.11 31.41 1.12
CA SER A 15 -6.78 31.30 0.53
C SER A 15 -6.86 31.69 -0.93
N THR A 16 -5.90 32.47 -1.40
CA THR A 16 -5.78 32.81 -2.83
C THR A 16 -4.44 32.34 -3.35
N LEU A 17 -4.44 31.77 -4.55
CA LEU A 17 -3.22 31.46 -5.29
C LEU A 17 -3.07 32.49 -6.40
N ARG A 18 -1.87 33.04 -6.56
CA ARG A 18 -1.54 33.91 -7.68
C ARG A 18 -0.57 33.18 -8.60
N ASP A 19 -0.92 33.04 -9.87
CA ASP A 19 -0.05 32.40 -10.86
C ASP A 19 1.10 33.32 -11.30
N ALA A 20 2.00 32.77 -12.12
CA ALA A 20 3.19 33.48 -12.61
C ALA A 20 2.82 34.67 -13.53
N GLU A 21 1.62 34.63 -14.11
CA GLU A 21 1.03 35.65 -14.97
C GLU A 21 0.26 36.72 -14.17
N GLY A 22 0.13 36.55 -12.85
CA GLY A 22 -0.45 37.53 -11.93
C GLY A 22 -1.95 37.37 -11.70
N ASN A 23 -2.60 36.35 -12.26
CA ASN A 23 -4.02 36.06 -12.04
C ASN A 23 -4.23 35.50 -10.64
N VAL A 24 -5.28 35.98 -9.96
CA VAL A 24 -5.65 35.51 -8.62
C VAL A 24 -6.77 34.50 -8.74
N LEU A 25 -6.49 33.27 -8.30
CA LEU A 25 -7.47 32.21 -8.14
C LEU A 25 -7.93 32.17 -6.67
N ASP A 26 -9.20 32.47 -6.44
CA ASP A 26 -9.84 32.26 -5.14
C ASP A 26 -10.01 30.75 -4.89
N LEU A 27 -9.26 30.22 -3.92
CA LEU A 27 -9.53 28.89 -3.40
C LEU A 27 -10.65 29.03 -2.36
N TYR A 28 -11.90 28.97 -2.83
CA TYR A 28 -13.03 28.88 -1.92
C TYR A 28 -12.97 27.54 -1.19
N THR A 29 -12.46 27.53 0.05
CA THR A 29 -12.57 26.41 0.96
C THR A 29 -13.93 26.46 1.66
N GLY A 30 -15.02 26.42 0.89
CA GLY A 30 -16.27 25.89 1.43
C GLY A 30 -15.94 24.51 1.99
N ALA A 31 -16.42 24.20 3.21
CA ALA A 31 -16.07 23.01 4.00
C ALA A 31 -15.43 21.93 3.12
N PHE A 32 -14.11 21.77 3.23
CA PHE A 32 -13.39 20.71 2.53
C PHE A 32 -14.05 19.42 3.00
N ASP A 33 -15.04 18.95 2.25
CA ASP A 33 -15.74 17.74 2.55
C ASP A 33 -14.75 16.65 2.21
N LEU A 34 -13.96 16.27 3.22
CA LEU A 34 -12.98 15.20 3.12
C LEU A 34 -13.62 13.91 2.59
N LYS A 35 -14.95 13.76 2.68
CA LYS A 35 -15.70 12.67 2.06
C LYS A 35 -15.80 12.76 0.53
N SER A 36 -15.82 13.96 -0.05
CA SER A 36 -15.86 14.15 -1.52
C SER A 36 -14.52 13.86 -2.20
N SER A 37 -13.43 13.84 -1.42
CA SER A 37 -12.09 13.44 -1.86
C SER A 37 -11.71 12.00 -1.47
N GLN A 38 -12.54 11.31 -0.69
CA GLN A 38 -12.31 9.91 -0.39
C GLN A 38 -12.70 9.07 -1.61
N PRO A 39 -11.84 8.15 -2.06
CA PRO A 39 -12.19 7.26 -3.16
C PRO A 39 -13.44 6.48 -2.80
N ASP A 40 -14.35 6.33 -3.76
CA ASP A 40 -15.42 5.33 -3.67
C ASP A 40 -14.77 3.96 -3.47
N ILE A 41 -14.78 3.47 -2.23
CA ILE A 41 -14.00 2.30 -1.80
C ILE A 41 -14.34 1.08 -2.67
N PRO A 42 -15.63 0.71 -2.87
CA PRO A 42 -16.01 -0.34 -3.82
C PRO A 42 -15.44 -0.17 -5.23
N ALA A 43 -15.45 1.05 -5.78
CA ALA A 43 -14.90 1.29 -7.11
C ALA A 43 -13.38 1.18 -7.13
N LEU A 44 -12.70 1.70 -6.10
CA LEU A 44 -11.25 1.63 -5.95
C LEU A 44 -10.77 0.18 -5.81
N THR A 45 -11.39 -0.60 -4.93
CA THR A 45 -10.97 -1.98 -4.69
C THR A 45 -11.20 -2.83 -5.93
N ALA A 46 -12.39 -2.74 -6.55
CA ALA A 46 -12.68 -3.44 -7.80
C ALA A 46 -11.72 -3.07 -8.94
N ASP A 47 -11.38 -1.78 -9.09
CA ASP A 47 -10.44 -1.32 -10.11
C ASP A 47 -9.05 -1.95 -9.93
N TRP A 48 -8.49 -1.86 -8.73
CA TRP A 48 -7.15 -2.40 -8.43
C TRP A 48 -7.11 -3.91 -8.57
N GLU A 49 -8.10 -4.61 -8.02
CA GLU A 49 -8.17 -6.07 -8.14
C GLU A 49 -8.19 -6.53 -9.59
N ASN A 50 -9.06 -5.94 -10.42
CA ASN A 50 -9.17 -6.30 -11.82
C ASN A 50 -7.86 -6.04 -12.57
N LYS A 51 -7.23 -4.88 -12.33
CA LYS A 51 -5.96 -4.52 -12.96
C LYS A 51 -4.81 -5.44 -12.55
N ILE A 52 -4.68 -5.72 -11.25
CA ILE A 52 -3.63 -6.58 -10.70
C ILE A 52 -3.80 -8.03 -11.17
N LYS A 53 -5.03 -8.57 -11.08
CA LYS A 53 -5.34 -9.94 -11.51
C LYS A 53 -5.20 -10.14 -13.03
N ALA A 54 -5.33 -9.07 -13.82
CA ALA A 54 -5.15 -9.12 -15.26
C ALA A 54 -3.68 -9.17 -15.71
N VAL A 55 -2.71 -8.87 -14.84
CA VAL A 55 -1.29 -8.91 -15.19
C VAL A 55 -0.82 -10.37 -15.29
N PRO A 56 -0.33 -10.82 -16.47
CA PRO A 56 0.22 -12.17 -16.61
C PRO A 56 1.50 -12.32 -15.79
N ILE A 57 1.52 -13.29 -14.89
CA ILE A 57 2.73 -13.60 -14.12
C ILE A 57 3.59 -14.57 -14.93
N GLN A 58 4.64 -14.06 -15.54
CA GLN A 58 5.55 -14.83 -16.37
C GLN A 58 7.01 -14.43 -16.13
N MET A 59 7.89 -15.41 -16.27
CA MET A 59 9.33 -15.17 -16.26
C MET A 59 9.72 -14.54 -17.60
N GLY A 60 10.49 -13.46 -17.54
CA GLY A 60 11.07 -12.79 -18.69
C GLY A 60 12.15 -13.63 -19.37
N ALA A 61 12.56 -13.19 -20.56
CA ALA A 61 13.64 -13.83 -21.31
C ALA A 61 15.01 -13.74 -20.61
N ASP A 62 15.14 -12.82 -19.65
CA ASP A 62 16.28 -12.66 -18.76
C ASP A 62 16.30 -13.66 -17.59
N GLY A 63 15.28 -14.52 -17.49
CA GLY A 63 15.14 -15.51 -16.43
C GLY A 63 14.59 -14.95 -15.11
N THR A 64 14.05 -13.73 -15.11
CA THR A 64 13.53 -13.09 -13.89
C THR A 64 12.04 -12.75 -14.01
N TYR A 65 11.38 -12.50 -12.88
CA TYR A 65 10.02 -11.98 -12.81
C TYR A 65 9.97 -10.44 -12.67
N LEU A 66 11.09 -9.74 -12.87
CA LEU A 66 11.18 -8.29 -12.68
C LEU A 66 10.14 -7.54 -13.52
N ALA A 67 10.06 -7.85 -14.82
CA ALA A 67 9.10 -7.22 -15.72
C ALA A 67 7.64 -7.45 -15.28
N SER A 68 7.31 -8.64 -14.78
CA SER A 68 5.97 -8.93 -14.25
C SER A 68 5.67 -8.12 -12.99
N GLY A 69 6.64 -7.97 -12.09
CA GLY A 69 6.48 -7.12 -10.90
C GLY A 69 6.32 -5.64 -11.24
N GLU A 70 7.11 -5.12 -12.18
CA GLU A 70 6.97 -3.73 -12.65
C GLU A 70 5.61 -3.49 -13.30
N GLN A 71 5.10 -4.46 -14.08
CA GLN A 71 3.76 -4.40 -14.66
C GLN A 71 2.65 -4.43 -13.60
N LEU A 72 2.79 -5.24 -12.55
CA LEU A 72 1.86 -5.24 -11.41
C LEU A 72 1.79 -3.84 -10.78
N ILE A 73 2.93 -3.22 -10.51
CA ILE A 73 3.02 -1.88 -9.92
C ILE A 73 2.39 -0.82 -10.84
N ALA A 74 2.76 -0.84 -12.12
CA ALA A 74 2.27 0.11 -13.12
C ALA A 74 0.77 -0.05 -13.41
N SER A 75 0.22 -1.25 -13.27
CA SER A 75 -1.20 -1.53 -13.55
C SER A 75 -2.16 -0.65 -12.74
N VAL A 76 -1.74 -0.26 -11.53
CA VAL A 76 -2.50 0.58 -10.60
C VAL A 76 -1.97 2.01 -10.49
N GLY A 77 -1.10 2.42 -11.42
CA GLY A 77 -0.58 3.78 -11.52
C GLY A 77 0.48 4.15 -10.47
N LEU A 78 1.10 3.15 -9.82
CA LEU A 78 2.28 3.35 -8.97
C LEU A 78 3.56 3.23 -9.81
N ASN A 79 4.69 3.65 -9.24
CA ASN A 79 6.00 3.51 -9.85
C ASN A 79 6.93 2.65 -9.00
N VAL A 80 7.84 1.93 -9.66
CA VAL A 80 8.94 1.25 -8.99
C VAL A 80 10.10 2.23 -8.79
N THR A 81 10.83 2.10 -7.69
CA THR A 81 12.16 2.67 -7.53
C THR A 81 13.13 1.62 -7.02
N TYR A 82 14.31 1.58 -7.63
CA TYR A 82 15.42 0.72 -7.20
C TYR A 82 16.41 1.44 -6.27
N ASP A 83 16.19 2.75 -6.03
CA ASP A 83 16.90 3.49 -5.00
C ASP A 83 16.28 3.21 -3.63
N TYR A 84 16.50 2.00 -3.12
CA TYR A 84 15.90 1.54 -1.87
C TYR A 84 16.29 2.42 -0.68
N ARG A 85 17.52 2.96 -0.66
CA ARG A 85 18.03 3.75 0.47
C ARG A 85 17.29 5.06 0.67
N SER A 86 16.78 5.66 -0.41
CA SER A 86 15.98 6.88 -0.31
C SER A 86 14.70 6.73 0.53
N ILE A 87 14.25 5.50 0.82
CA ILE A 87 13.12 5.28 1.74
C ILE A 87 13.40 5.83 3.14
N TYR A 88 14.66 5.79 3.60
CA TYR A 88 15.05 6.19 4.95
C TYR A 88 15.00 7.70 5.18
N ASP A 89 14.91 8.50 4.11
CA ASP A 89 14.68 9.94 4.17
C ASP A 89 13.21 10.27 4.54
N HIS A 90 12.32 9.28 4.45
CA HIS A 90 10.87 9.48 4.54
C HIS A 90 10.18 8.56 5.57
N CYS A 91 10.61 7.31 5.68
CA CYS A 91 10.01 6.30 6.53
C CYS A 91 11.05 5.57 7.38
N THR A 92 10.68 5.26 8.62
CA THR A 92 11.48 4.39 9.48
C THR A 92 11.07 2.94 9.29
N MET A 93 12.01 2.09 8.84
CA MET A 93 11.81 0.65 8.71
C MET A 93 12.41 -0.07 9.93
N THR A 94 11.60 -0.79 10.71
CA THR A 94 12.02 -1.29 12.04
C THR A 94 12.00 -2.81 12.22
N ARG A 95 11.34 -3.57 11.34
CA ARG A 95 11.12 -5.02 11.54
C ARG A 95 12.12 -5.94 10.84
N LEU A 96 12.61 -5.53 9.68
CA LEU A 96 13.61 -6.29 8.93
C LEU A 96 14.85 -5.43 8.70
N SER A 97 16.01 -6.09 8.69
CA SER A 97 17.26 -5.46 8.27
C SER A 97 17.20 -5.13 6.77
N GLU A 98 17.87 -4.06 6.34
CA GLU A 98 18.01 -3.70 4.91
C GLU A 98 18.41 -4.92 4.08
N GLU A 99 19.45 -5.65 4.52
CA GLU A 99 19.96 -6.86 3.85
C GLU A 99 18.93 -7.98 3.62
N ARG A 100 17.84 -8.02 4.39
CA ARG A 100 16.80 -9.07 4.30
C ARG A 100 15.49 -8.58 3.71
N THR A 101 15.40 -7.28 3.39
CA THR A 101 14.17 -6.69 2.87
C THR A 101 14.25 -6.63 1.35
N LEU A 102 13.37 -7.34 0.65
CA LEU A 102 13.29 -7.35 -0.81
C LEU A 102 12.63 -6.08 -1.36
N GLY A 103 11.61 -5.57 -0.67
CA GLY A 103 10.93 -4.35 -1.07
C GLY A 103 10.06 -3.78 0.05
N ALA A 104 9.65 -2.54 -0.12
CA ALA A 104 8.91 -1.80 0.88
C ALA A 104 7.95 -0.77 0.25
N PHE A 105 6.89 -0.46 0.98
CA PHE A 105 6.00 0.65 0.73
C PHE A 105 6.13 1.68 1.86
N CYS A 106 6.10 2.97 1.52
CA CYS A 106 6.20 4.08 2.47
C CYS A 106 5.03 5.04 2.28
N THR A 107 4.33 5.36 3.36
CA THR A 107 3.14 6.24 3.33
C THR A 107 3.47 7.69 2.98
N ALA A 108 4.70 8.16 3.25
CA ALA A 108 5.16 9.50 2.89
C ALA A 108 5.44 9.64 1.38
N THR A 109 5.63 8.53 0.67
CA THR A 109 5.83 8.46 -0.78
C THR A 109 4.85 7.45 -1.39
N PRO A 110 3.54 7.68 -1.30
CA PRO A 110 2.51 6.65 -1.54
C PRO A 110 2.37 6.24 -3.02
N ASN A 111 3.13 6.88 -3.91
CA ASN A 111 3.18 6.58 -5.34
C ASN A 111 4.34 5.64 -5.72
N LEU A 112 5.15 5.21 -4.75
CA LEU A 112 6.36 4.42 -4.96
C LEU A 112 6.30 3.06 -4.28
N ILE A 113 6.84 2.04 -4.96
CA ILE A 113 7.25 0.76 -4.40
C ILE A 113 8.78 0.68 -4.49
N TYR A 114 9.43 0.55 -3.34
CA TYR A 114 10.88 0.47 -3.23
C TYR A 114 11.33 -0.98 -3.38
N ILE A 115 12.30 -1.23 -4.24
CA ILE A 115 12.86 -2.57 -4.48
C ILE A 115 14.35 -2.56 -4.13
N ASN A 116 14.75 -3.45 -3.25
CA ASN A 116 16.12 -3.55 -2.76
C ASN A 116 16.92 -4.59 -3.55
N GLN A 117 17.68 -4.13 -4.53
CA GLN A 117 18.57 -4.99 -5.32
C GLN A 117 19.76 -5.52 -4.51
N ASN A 118 20.02 -4.95 -3.33
CA ASN A 118 21.08 -5.38 -2.42
C ASN A 118 20.60 -6.39 -1.35
N SER A 119 19.36 -6.86 -1.42
CA SER A 119 18.88 -7.97 -0.60
C SER A 119 19.80 -9.19 -0.77
N SER A 120 20.15 -9.85 0.35
CA SER A 120 21.01 -11.03 0.33
C SER A 120 20.43 -12.20 -0.47
N ASN A 121 19.11 -12.23 -0.67
CA ASN A 121 18.40 -13.26 -1.42
C ASN A 121 17.94 -12.79 -2.82
N TRP A 122 18.37 -11.59 -3.26
CA TRP A 122 17.92 -10.96 -4.51
C TRP A 122 17.82 -11.91 -5.70
N GLY A 123 18.90 -12.64 -5.99
CA GLY A 123 18.95 -13.54 -7.15
C GLY A 123 17.90 -14.66 -7.11
N ASN A 124 17.59 -15.19 -5.93
CA ASN A 124 16.57 -16.22 -5.77
C ASN A 124 15.15 -15.60 -5.79
N ASP A 125 14.98 -14.46 -5.12
CA ASP A 125 13.70 -13.78 -5.05
C ASP A 125 13.18 -13.45 -6.45
N VAL A 126 14.03 -12.84 -7.30
CA VAL A 126 13.63 -12.37 -8.64
C VAL A 126 13.52 -13.49 -9.68
N THR A 127 14.11 -14.66 -9.45
CA THR A 127 14.05 -15.80 -10.40
C THR A 127 12.92 -16.78 -10.09
N THR A 128 12.18 -16.55 -9.01
CA THR A 128 11.07 -17.41 -8.57
C THR A 128 9.77 -16.62 -8.49
N ILE A 129 8.65 -17.34 -8.30
CA ILE A 129 7.34 -16.74 -8.08
C ILE A 129 7.27 -15.89 -6.79
N HIS A 130 8.32 -15.92 -5.97
CA HIS A 130 8.44 -15.11 -4.76
C HIS A 130 8.29 -13.62 -5.08
N TYR A 131 9.08 -13.09 -6.04
CA TYR A 131 9.06 -11.68 -6.38
C TYR A 131 7.67 -11.11 -6.72
N PRO A 132 6.91 -11.63 -7.70
CA PRO A 132 5.60 -11.07 -8.05
C PRO A 132 4.60 -11.13 -6.87
N ASN A 133 4.70 -12.13 -6.01
CA ASN A 133 3.86 -12.20 -4.81
C ASN A 133 4.28 -11.18 -3.73
N THR A 134 5.58 -10.93 -3.54
CA THR A 134 6.04 -9.83 -2.68
C THR A 134 5.61 -8.48 -3.23
N ILE A 135 5.54 -8.30 -4.56
CA ILE A 135 4.97 -7.09 -5.15
C ILE A 135 3.48 -6.97 -4.81
N LYS A 136 2.69 -8.04 -4.95
CA LYS A 136 1.28 -8.04 -4.54
C LYS A 136 1.11 -7.69 -3.06
N HIS A 137 2.00 -8.16 -2.19
CA HIS A 137 2.06 -7.76 -0.78
C HIS A 137 2.33 -6.25 -0.61
N GLY A 138 3.31 -5.70 -1.32
CA GLY A 138 3.58 -4.25 -1.33
C GLY A 138 2.40 -3.42 -1.84
N LEU A 139 1.68 -3.90 -2.85
CA LEU A 139 0.46 -3.27 -3.35
C LEU A 139 -0.68 -3.35 -2.32
N ALA A 140 -0.76 -4.41 -1.52
CA ALA A 140 -1.73 -4.51 -0.42
C ALA A 140 -1.46 -3.47 0.68
N HIS A 141 -0.19 -3.21 1.03
CA HIS A 141 0.16 -2.08 1.93
C HIS A 141 -0.36 -0.75 1.37
N ALA A 142 -0.15 -0.51 0.07
CA ALA A 142 -0.62 0.70 -0.59
C ALA A 142 -2.15 0.81 -0.60
N MET A 143 -2.86 -0.30 -0.85
CA MET A 143 -4.33 -0.34 -0.82
C MET A 143 -4.88 -0.08 0.58
N ILE A 144 -4.37 -0.77 1.59
CA ILE A 144 -4.77 -0.57 2.99
C ILE A 144 -4.55 0.89 3.39
N HIS A 145 -3.41 1.48 3.02
CA HIS A 145 -3.16 2.91 3.26
C HIS A 145 -4.15 3.82 2.53
N ARG A 146 -4.50 3.53 1.27
CA ARG A 146 -5.49 4.33 0.52
C ARG A 146 -6.88 4.29 1.14
N ILE A 147 -7.28 3.14 1.69
CA ILE A 147 -8.59 2.98 2.35
C ILE A 147 -8.58 3.61 3.75
N CYS A 148 -7.56 3.28 4.55
CA CYS A 148 -7.55 3.57 5.99
C CYS A 148 -6.68 4.75 6.42
N GLY A 149 -5.91 5.34 5.51
CA GLY A 149 -4.94 6.40 5.82
C GLY A 149 -3.75 5.91 6.67
N ALA A 150 -3.62 4.61 6.93
CA ALA A 150 -2.60 4.03 7.80
C ALA A 150 -2.20 2.62 7.32
N LEU A 151 -0.97 2.19 7.63
CA LEU A 151 -0.53 0.80 7.41
C LEU A 151 -1.06 -0.15 8.48
N GLN A 152 -1.22 0.34 9.71
CA GLN A 152 -1.71 -0.43 10.84
C GLN A 152 -3.06 0.13 11.31
N PRO A 153 -4.17 -0.23 10.62
CA PRO A 153 -5.51 0.10 11.10
C PRO A 153 -5.77 -0.54 12.47
N ALA A 154 -6.69 0.03 13.25
CA ALA A 154 -6.98 -0.38 14.62
C ALA A 154 -7.86 -1.65 14.68
N LEU A 155 -7.41 -2.71 14.01
CA LEU A 155 -8.12 -3.99 13.84
C LEU A 155 -7.55 -5.12 14.71
N ARG A 156 -6.61 -4.80 15.61
CA ARG A 156 -6.00 -5.72 16.60
C ARG A 156 -5.32 -6.95 16.00
N VAL A 157 -4.86 -6.84 14.76
CA VAL A 157 -4.00 -7.84 14.10
C VAL A 157 -2.65 -7.23 13.78
N ASP A 158 -1.67 -8.06 13.50
CA ASP A 158 -0.41 -7.57 12.96
C ASP A 158 -0.63 -7.00 11.55
N TYR A 159 0.00 -5.87 11.24
CA TYR A 159 -0.19 -5.18 9.97
C TYR A 159 0.45 -5.92 8.79
N GLU A 160 1.50 -6.71 9.00
CA GLU A 160 2.08 -7.55 7.95
C GLU A 160 1.21 -8.77 7.67
N ALA A 161 0.65 -9.41 8.71
CA ALA A 161 -0.31 -10.50 8.56
C ALA A 161 -1.59 -10.02 7.84
N LEU A 162 -2.12 -8.86 8.22
CA LEU A 162 -3.24 -8.21 7.53
C LEU A 162 -2.91 -7.99 6.04
N THR A 163 -1.72 -7.48 5.76
CA THR A 163 -1.30 -7.19 4.39
C THR A 163 -1.15 -8.45 3.55
N SER A 164 -0.54 -9.50 4.11
CA SER A 164 -0.45 -10.82 3.46
C SER A 164 -1.84 -11.37 3.17
N SER A 165 -2.75 -11.31 4.14
CA SER A 165 -4.15 -11.74 4.00
C SER A 165 -4.86 -10.98 2.89
N TYR A 166 -4.71 -9.65 2.84
CA TYR A 166 -5.31 -8.82 1.80
C TYR A 166 -4.75 -9.16 0.41
N ALA A 167 -3.44 -9.33 0.28
CA ALA A 167 -2.80 -9.71 -0.99
C ALA A 167 -3.30 -11.06 -1.52
N VAL A 168 -3.49 -12.05 -0.63
CA VAL A 168 -4.02 -13.36 -1.01
C VAL A 168 -5.49 -13.25 -1.44
N LEU A 169 -6.34 -12.64 -0.61
CA LEU A 169 -7.79 -12.62 -0.84
C LEU A 169 -8.18 -11.80 -2.08
N TYR A 170 -7.52 -10.66 -2.30
CA TYR A 170 -7.97 -9.69 -3.29
C TYR A 170 -7.03 -9.55 -4.48
N PHE A 171 -5.72 -9.82 -4.32
CA PHE A 171 -4.74 -9.67 -5.39
C PHE A 171 -4.22 -11.00 -5.95
N ASP A 172 -4.80 -12.12 -5.54
CA ASP A 172 -4.46 -13.47 -6.03
C ASP A 172 -2.98 -13.81 -5.75
N ALA A 173 -2.47 -13.39 -4.60
CA ALA A 173 -1.16 -13.80 -4.12
C ALA A 173 -1.21 -15.25 -3.60
N ASP A 174 -0.12 -15.98 -3.75
CA ASP A 174 0.01 -17.35 -3.27
C ASP A 174 0.23 -17.37 -1.74
N ARG A 175 -0.76 -17.90 -1.02
CA ARG A 175 -0.73 -18.02 0.45
C ARG A 175 0.42 -18.88 0.94
N GLY A 176 0.69 -20.00 0.29
CA GLY A 176 1.76 -20.93 0.69
C GLY A 176 3.13 -20.29 0.54
N MET A 177 3.32 -19.51 -0.52
CA MET A 177 4.53 -18.75 -0.78
C MET A 177 4.70 -17.64 0.27
N LEU A 178 3.69 -16.79 0.51
CA LEU A 178 3.82 -15.71 1.50
C LEU A 178 3.99 -16.26 2.93
N ASN A 179 3.44 -17.43 3.23
CA ASN A 179 3.66 -18.11 4.50
C ASN A 179 4.98 -18.91 4.57
N SER A 180 5.76 -19.02 3.49
CA SER A 180 6.93 -19.93 3.46
C SER A 180 8.01 -19.61 4.50
N ASN A 181 8.07 -18.35 4.98
CA ASN A 181 9.06 -17.88 5.94
C ASN A 181 8.49 -17.51 7.33
N VAL A 182 7.26 -17.91 7.68
CA VAL A 182 6.61 -17.52 8.95
C VAL A 182 7.38 -17.97 10.19
N GLN A 183 8.17 -19.05 10.12
CA GLN A 183 9.01 -19.48 11.24
C GLN A 183 10.07 -18.43 11.62
N ASN A 184 10.59 -17.69 10.64
CA ASN A 184 11.61 -16.66 10.84
C ASN A 184 11.01 -15.26 10.98
N ALA A 185 9.77 -15.07 10.51
CA ALA A 185 9.06 -13.81 10.53
C ALA A 185 7.57 -14.04 10.84
N PRO A 186 7.22 -14.42 12.08
CA PRO A 186 5.87 -14.84 12.47
C PRO A 186 4.80 -13.76 12.31
N TRP A 187 5.22 -12.48 12.25
CA TRP A 187 4.30 -11.37 11.99
C TRP A 187 3.70 -11.37 10.58
N TYR A 188 4.22 -12.17 9.63
CA TYR A 188 3.58 -12.39 8.33
C TYR A 188 2.52 -13.51 8.35
N GLU A 189 2.41 -14.27 9.45
CA GLU A 189 1.52 -15.42 9.51
C GLU A 189 0.06 -14.98 9.37
N MET A 190 -0.55 -15.39 8.26
CA MET A 190 -1.96 -15.16 8.03
C MET A 190 -2.80 -16.11 8.88
N THR A 191 -3.75 -15.53 9.62
CA THR A 191 -4.71 -16.23 10.47
C THR A 191 -6.14 -15.89 10.05
N GLU A 192 -7.13 -16.59 10.59
CA GLU A 192 -8.54 -16.22 10.39
C GLU A 192 -8.83 -14.79 10.86
N ALA A 193 -8.16 -14.32 11.92
CA ALA A 193 -8.28 -12.96 12.41
C ALA A 193 -7.74 -11.94 11.41
N SER A 194 -6.58 -12.18 10.78
CA SER A 194 -6.03 -11.27 9.77
C SER A 194 -6.82 -11.33 8.46
N ASP A 195 -7.37 -12.49 8.09
CA ASP A 195 -8.28 -12.63 6.94
C ASP A 195 -9.59 -11.84 7.17
N THR A 196 -10.16 -11.93 8.37
CA THR A 196 -11.33 -11.13 8.76
C THR A 196 -11.01 -9.64 8.75
N ALA A 197 -9.85 -9.24 9.26
CA ALA A 197 -9.40 -7.85 9.22
C ALA A 197 -9.18 -7.35 7.79
N ALA A 198 -8.67 -8.18 6.87
CA ALA A 198 -8.53 -7.83 5.46
C ALA A 198 -9.88 -7.58 4.80
N GLN A 199 -10.88 -8.40 5.10
CA GLN A 199 -12.26 -8.17 4.64
C GLN A 199 -12.84 -6.87 5.20
N LEU A 200 -12.64 -6.59 6.49
CA LEU A 200 -13.07 -5.32 7.09
C LEU A 200 -12.44 -4.13 6.37
N VAL A 201 -11.13 -4.15 6.12
CA VAL A 201 -10.47 -3.08 5.35
C VAL A 201 -11.05 -2.98 3.95
N HIS A 202 -11.24 -4.10 3.24
CA HIS A 202 -11.81 -4.12 1.90
C HIS A 202 -13.20 -3.47 1.84
N ASP A 203 -14.00 -3.65 2.90
CA ASP A 203 -15.33 -3.04 3.05
C ASP A 203 -15.29 -1.59 3.57
N GLY A 204 -14.10 -1.03 3.81
CA GLY A 204 -13.91 0.34 4.30
C GLY A 204 -13.91 0.50 5.82
N HIS A 205 -13.83 -0.58 6.58
CA HIS A 205 -13.79 -0.59 8.04
C HIS A 205 -12.35 -0.69 8.56
N CYS A 206 -11.85 0.42 9.11
CA CYS A 206 -10.44 0.57 9.51
C CYS A 206 -10.19 0.50 11.03
N SER A 207 -11.21 0.15 11.81
CA SER A 207 -11.12 0.05 13.26
C SER A 207 -12.24 -0.82 13.82
N ILE A 208 -11.97 -1.55 14.89
CA ILE A 208 -13.00 -2.19 15.72
C ILE A 208 -13.10 -1.46 17.06
N SER A 209 -14.32 -1.10 17.47
CA SER A 209 -14.55 -0.45 18.77
C SER A 209 -14.11 -1.37 19.90
N THR A 210 -13.51 -0.80 20.94
CA THR A 210 -13.43 -1.42 22.26
C THR A 210 -14.79 -1.22 22.93
N ASP A 211 -15.56 -2.28 23.10
CA ASP A 211 -16.54 -2.34 24.19
C ASP A 211 -15.80 -2.38 25.55
#